data_AF-A0A2K6GM57-F1
#
_entry.id   AF-A0A2K6GM57-F1
#
_cell.length_a   1.000
_cell.length_b   1.000
_cell.length_c   1.000
_cell.angle_alpha   90.00
_cell.angle_beta   90.00
_cell.angle_gamma   90.00
#
_symmetry.space_group_name_H-M   'P 1'
#
loop_
_entity.id
_entity.type
_entity.pdbx_description
1 polymer ?
#
loop_
_entity_poly.entity_id
_entity_poly.type
_entity_poly.pdbx_seq_one_letter_code
_entity_poly.pdbx_strand_id
1 'polypeptide(L)'
;MDKLLRKENLDLKLTPYKVLATSTKHGFMQFIQSVPVAEVLDTEGSIQNFFRKYAPSENGPNGISAEVMDTYVKSCAGYCVITYILGVGDRHLDNLLLTRT
;
A
#
# COMPACT_ATOMS: atom_id res chain seq x y z
N MET A 1 6.09 4.83 -13.50
CA MET A 1 4.66 5.10 -13.74
C MET A 1 4.13 6.20 -12.81
N ASP A 2 4.40 6.16 -11.50
CA ASP A 2 3.93 7.19 -10.54
C ASP A 2 4.19 8.65 -10.99
N LYS A 3 5.43 9.00 -11.37
CA LYS A 3 5.76 10.34 -11.88
C LYS A 3 4.94 10.77 -13.12
N LEU A 4 4.58 9.82 -13.99
CA LEU A 4 3.77 10.11 -15.18
C LEU A 4 2.31 10.35 -14.79
N LEU A 5 1.75 9.52 -13.90
CA LEU A 5 0.38 9.70 -13.40
C LEU A 5 0.24 11.04 -12.66
N ARG A 6 1.22 11.41 -11.82
CA ARG A 6 1.26 12.71 -11.14
C ARG A 6 1.35 13.88 -12.12
N LYS A 7 2.03 13.72 -13.25
CA LYS A 7 2.10 14.75 -14.30
C LYS A 7 0.72 15.02 -14.92
N GLU A 8 -0.13 14.01 -14.98
CA GLU A 8 -1.54 14.11 -15.39
C GLU A 8 -2.48 14.44 -14.21
N ASN A 9 -1.96 15.00 -13.12
CA ASN A 9 -2.69 15.33 -11.89
C ASN A 9 -3.38 14.15 -11.19
N LEU A 10 -2.90 12.93 -11.39
CA LEU A 10 -3.43 11.72 -10.78
C LEU A 10 -2.46 11.16 -9.73
N ASP A 11 -2.66 11.53 -8.47
CA ASP A 11 -1.90 10.96 -7.34
C ASP A 11 -2.62 9.73 -6.76
N LEU A 12 -2.18 8.55 -7.19
CA LEU A 12 -2.68 7.26 -6.71
C LEU A 12 -2.03 6.78 -5.41
N LYS A 13 -1.27 7.63 -4.70
CA LYS A 13 -0.66 7.29 -3.40
C LYS A 13 0.22 6.03 -3.46
N LEU A 14 0.98 5.90 -4.54
CA LEU A 14 1.91 4.80 -4.75
C LEU A 14 3.17 4.96 -3.90
N THR A 15 3.80 3.84 -3.54
CA THR A 15 5.03 3.80 -2.73
C THR A 15 6.19 3.20 -3.54
N PRO A 16 6.82 3.96 -4.46
CA PRO A 16 7.96 3.49 -5.24
C PRO A 16 9.27 3.54 -4.41
N TYR A 17 9.39 2.64 -3.43
CA TYR A 17 10.54 2.52 -2.55
C TYR A 17 11.85 2.28 -3.34
N LYS A 18 12.96 2.85 -2.86
CA LYS A 18 14.25 2.75 -3.55
C LYS A 18 14.88 1.38 -3.36
N VAL A 19 15.43 0.83 -4.44
CA VAL A 19 16.23 -0.40 -4.44
C VAL A 19 17.56 -0.08 -5.11
N LEU A 20 18.67 -0.44 -4.47
CA LEU A 20 20.03 -0.22 -4.97
C LEU A 20 20.86 -1.49 -4.79
N ALA A 21 21.22 -2.14 -5.89
CA ALA A 21 22.21 -3.20 -5.88
C ALA A 21 23.61 -2.61 -5.71
N THR A 22 24.38 -3.10 -4.73
CA THR A 22 25.81 -2.74 -4.55
C THR A 22 26.74 -3.81 -5.10
N SER A 23 26.20 -4.99 -5.40
CA SER A 23 26.84 -6.11 -6.08
C SER A 23 25.75 -7.02 -6.69
N THR A 24 26.15 -8.08 -7.38
CA THR A 24 25.22 -9.11 -7.87
C THR A 24 24.63 -9.96 -6.74
N LYS A 25 25.21 -9.91 -5.53
CA LYS A 25 24.80 -10.72 -4.37
C LYS A 25 24.26 -9.93 -3.18
N HIS A 26 24.35 -8.60 -3.20
CA HIS A 26 23.92 -7.76 -2.08
C HIS A 26 23.55 -6.36 -2.53
N GLY A 27 22.72 -5.70 -1.72
CA GLY A 27 22.22 -4.36 -1.99
C GLY A 27 21.40 -3.83 -0.82
N PHE A 28 20.77 -2.69 -1.05
CA PHE A 28 19.92 -2.02 -0.09
C PHE A 28 18.51 -1.85 -0.67
N MET A 29 17.53 -1.92 0.23
CA MET A 29 16.16 -1.52 -0.05
C MET A 29 15.74 -0.48 0.98
N GLN A 30 15.00 0.52 0.54
CA GLN A 30 14.38 1.47 1.42
C GLN A 30 13.30 0.77 2.23
N PHE A 31 13.47 0.75 3.55
CA PHE A 31 12.46 0.25 4.45
C PHE A 31 11.33 1.26 4.59
N ILE A 32 10.09 0.80 4.41
CA ILE A 32 8.87 1.57 4.63
C ILE A 32 8.15 0.93 5.80
N GLN A 33 7.89 1.70 6.86
CA GLN A 33 7.16 1.23 8.02
C GLN A 33 5.75 0.79 7.60
N SER A 34 5.52 -0.51 7.54
CA SER A 34 4.30 -1.12 7.03
C SER A 34 4.12 -2.51 7.63
N VAL A 35 2.92 -3.07 7.50
CA VAL A 35 2.54 -4.37 8.05
C VAL A 35 2.04 -5.26 6.90
N PRO A 36 2.53 -6.51 6.75
CA PRO A 36 1.98 -7.45 5.77
C PRO A 36 0.48 -7.67 5.96
N VAL A 37 -0.28 -7.82 4.87
CA VAL A 37 -1.72 -8.05 4.97
C VAL A 37 -2.02 -9.35 5.73
N ALA A 38 -1.18 -10.37 5.59
CA ALA A 38 -1.28 -11.59 6.40
C ALA A 38 -1.30 -11.29 7.91
N GLU A 39 -0.32 -10.52 8.38
CA GLU A 39 -0.21 -10.11 9.79
C GLU A 39 -1.37 -9.20 10.21
N VAL A 40 -1.86 -8.31 9.33
CA VAL A 40 -3.04 -7.49 9.60
C VAL A 40 -4.28 -8.35 9.86
N LEU A 41 -4.48 -9.40 9.07
CA LEU A 41 -5.62 -10.31 9.24
C LEU A 41 -5.47 -11.18 10.49
N ASP A 42 -4.26 -11.63 10.80
CA ASP A 42 -4.00 -12.43 12.01
C ASP A 42 -4.18 -11.64 13.30
N THR A 43 -3.81 -10.35 13.30
CA THR A 43 -3.85 -9.49 14.50
C THR A 43 -5.17 -8.78 14.70
N GLU A 44 -5.79 -8.25 13.63
CA GLU A 44 -6.99 -7.41 13.72
C GLU A 44 -8.23 -8.07 13.09
N GLY A 45 -8.08 -9.24 12.44
CA GLY A 45 -9.17 -9.97 11.78
C GLY A 45 -9.61 -9.41 10.43
N SER A 46 -9.41 -8.11 10.18
CA SER A 46 -9.71 -7.48 8.90
C SER A 46 -8.94 -6.17 8.69
N ILE A 47 -8.76 -5.79 7.42
CA ILE A 47 -8.18 -4.49 7.03
C ILE A 47 -8.99 -3.31 7.59
N GLN A 48 -10.33 -3.42 7.61
CA GLN A 48 -11.17 -2.35 8.16
C GLN A 48 -10.98 -2.19 9.68
N ASN A 49 -10.79 -3.28 10.42
CA ASN A 49 -10.48 -3.21 11.86
C ASN A 49 -9.13 -2.55 12.10
N PHE A 50 -8.13 -2.91 11.31
CA PHE A 50 -6.81 -2.28 11.36
C PHE A 50 -6.90 -0.77 11.15
N PHE A 51 -7.61 -0.31 10.11
CA PHE A 51 -7.80 1.12 9.90
C PHE A 51 -8.63 1.80 10.98
N ARG A 52 -9.68 1.16 11.51
CA ARG A 52 -10.43 1.71 12.66
C ARG A 52 -9.56 1.87 13.90
N LYS A 53 -8.60 0.98 14.12
CA LYS A 53 -7.68 1.03 15.25
C LYS A 53 -6.66 2.16 15.14
N TYR A 54 -6.11 2.39 13.95
CA TYR A 54 -5.04 3.36 13.76
C TYR A 54 -5.49 4.72 13.23
N ALA A 55 -6.65 4.79 12.57
CA ALA A 55 -7.21 6.00 11.98
C ALA A 55 -8.75 6.07 12.14
N PRO A 56 -9.26 6.10 13.39
CA PRO A 56 -10.70 6.19 13.65
C PRO A 56 -11.27 7.56 13.24
N SER A 57 -12.52 7.58 12.78
CA SER A 57 -13.28 8.82 12.56
C SER A 57 -14.78 8.55 12.70
N GLU A 58 -15.47 9.29 13.57
CA GLU A 58 -16.92 9.11 13.82
C GLU A 58 -17.77 9.41 12.58
N ASN A 59 -17.40 10.42 11.81
CA ASN A 59 -18.11 10.84 10.60
C ASN A 59 -17.56 10.19 9.33
N GLY A 60 -16.53 9.35 9.46
CA GLY A 60 -15.84 8.73 8.35
C GLY A 60 -16.51 7.43 7.88
N PRO A 61 -16.26 7.01 6.63
CA PRO A 61 -16.79 5.76 6.11
C PRO A 61 -16.37 4.60 7.00
N ASN A 62 -17.33 3.79 7.45
CA ASN A 62 -17.10 2.61 8.29
C ASN A 62 -16.36 2.91 9.60
N GLY A 63 -16.44 4.15 10.12
CA GLY A 63 -15.71 4.58 11.32
C GLY A 63 -14.22 4.84 11.09
N ILE A 64 -13.79 4.98 9.84
CA ILE A 64 -12.39 5.17 9.42
C ILE A 64 -12.22 6.57 8.84
N SER A 65 -11.07 7.20 9.03
CA SER A 65 -10.73 8.47 8.37
C SER A 65 -10.97 8.40 6.86
N ALA A 66 -11.72 9.37 6.33
CA ALA A 66 -12.02 9.46 4.90
C ALA A 66 -10.74 9.57 4.04
N GLU A 67 -9.70 10.23 4.56
CA GLU A 67 -8.41 10.37 3.88
C GLU A 67 -7.67 9.03 3.75
N VAL A 68 -7.71 8.20 4.81
CA VAL A 68 -7.09 6.87 4.80
C VAL A 68 -7.84 5.95 3.84
N MET A 69 -9.17 6.02 3.83
CA MET A 69 -9.96 5.23 2.90
C MET A 69 -9.74 5.65 1.45
N ASP A 70 -9.68 6.95 1.15
CA ASP A 70 -9.35 7.47 -0.19
C ASP A 70 -7.95 7.03 -0.63
N THR A 71 -6.97 7.10 0.27
CA THR A 71 -5.59 6.65 0.03
C THR A 71 -5.51 5.15 -0.24
N TYR A 72 -6.22 4.34 0.54
CA TYR A 72 -6.32 2.89 0.33
C TYR A 72 -6.93 2.55 -1.03
N VAL A 73 -8.06 3.17 -1.39
CA VAL A 73 -8.72 2.92 -2.68
C VAL A 73 -7.83 3.34 -3.86
N LYS A 74 -7.22 4.52 -3.79
CA LYS A 74 -6.30 5.04 -4.82
C LYS A 74 -5.09 4.14 -5.03
N SER A 75 -4.46 3.71 -3.93
CA SER A 75 -3.28 2.83 -4.00
C SER A 75 -3.64 1.44 -4.52
N CYS A 76 -4.75 0.85 -4.09
CA CYS A 76 -5.25 -0.40 -4.65
C CYS A 76 -5.47 -0.29 -6.17
N ALA A 77 -6.16 0.75 -6.64
CA ALA A 77 -6.40 0.95 -8.07
C ALA A 77 -5.08 1.10 -8.86
N GLY A 78 -4.15 1.90 -8.35
CA GLY A 78 -2.85 2.11 -8.99
C GLY A 78 -2.01 0.83 -9.06
N TYR A 79 -1.90 0.08 -7.97
CA TYR A 79 -1.16 -1.18 -7.97
C TYR A 79 -1.81 -2.25 -8.83
N CYS A 80 -3.15 -2.38 -8.85
CA CYS A 80 -3.84 -3.32 -9.72
C CYS A 80 -3.51 -3.12 -11.20
N VAL A 81 -3.49 -1.86 -11.67
CA VAL A 81 -3.16 -1.56 -13.07
C VAL A 81 -1.67 -1.79 -13.36
N ILE A 82 -0.79 -1.37 -12.44
CA ILE A 82 0.67 -1.52 -12.62
C ILE A 82 1.07 -3.00 -12.64
N THR A 83 0.56 -3.81 -11.72
CA THR A 83 0.88 -5.25 -11.65
C THR A 83 0.33 -6.00 -12.85
N TYR A 84 -0.85 -5.62 -13.34
CA TYR A 84 -1.41 -6.15 -14.58
C TYR A 84 -0.51 -5.85 -15.78
N ILE A 85 -0.14 -4.59 -15.99
CA ILE A 85 0.71 -4.17 -17.14
C ILE A 85 2.08 -4.85 -17.10
N LEU A 86 2.67 -4.98 -15.92
CA LEU A 86 4.00 -5.58 -15.75
C LEU A 86 3.96 -7.12 -15.65
N GLY A 87 2.78 -7.75 -15.60
CA GLY A 87 2.63 -9.19 -15.46
C GLY A 87 3.21 -9.74 -14.16
N VAL A 88 3.08 -9.02 -13.04
CA VAL A 88 3.66 -9.41 -11.75
C VAL A 88 2.90 -10.60 -11.16
N GLY A 89 3.55 -11.77 -11.14
CA GLY A 89 3.04 -12.99 -10.51
C GLY A 89 3.33 -13.10 -9.01
N ASP A 90 3.10 -14.29 -8.46
CA ASP A 90 3.39 -14.66 -7.06
C ASP A 90 2.79 -13.68 -6.04
N ARG A 91 1.52 -13.28 -6.22
CA ARG A 91 0.85 -12.36 -5.29
C ARG A 91 0.16 -13.13 -4.17
N HIS A 92 0.58 -12.88 -2.93
CA HIS A 92 -0.03 -13.45 -1.71
C HIS A 92 -0.04 -12.40 -0.59
N LEU A 93 -0.54 -12.76 0.59
CA LEU A 93 -0.81 -11.77 1.64
C LEU A 93 0.45 -11.26 2.37
N ASP A 94 1.56 -11.99 2.28
CA ASP A 94 2.83 -11.58 2.92
C ASP A 94 3.59 -10.54 2.10
N ASN A 95 3.35 -10.49 0.79
CA ASN A 95 4.03 -9.55 -0.10
C ASN A 95 3.15 -8.35 -0.51
N LEU A 96 1.93 -8.29 0.00
CA LEU A 96 1.10 -7.08 0.03
C LEU A 96 1.25 -6.48 1.43
N LEU A 97 1.68 -5.22 1.49
CA LEU A 97 1.92 -4.51 2.75
C LEU A 97 0.98 -3.31 2.84
N LEU A 98 0.60 -2.97 4.08
CA LEU A 98 -0.32 -1.89 4.39
C LEU A 98 0.34 -0.89 5.35
N THR A 99 0.10 0.40 5.11
CA THR A 99 0.47 1.49 6.02
C THR A 99 -0.71 1.85 6.92
N ARG A 100 -0.44 2.57 8.00
CA ARG A 100 -1.50 3.11 8.90
C ARG A 100 -2.19 4.35 8.32
N THR A 101 -1.69 4.86 7.21
CA THR A 101 -2.15 6.04 6.46
C THR A 101 -2.73 5.62 5.13
#